data_AF-A0A2I0T2R0-F1
#
_entry.id   AF-A0A2I0T2R0-F1
#
_cell.length_a   1.000
_cell.length_b   1.000
_cell.length_c   1.000
_cell.angle_alpha   90.00
_cell.angle_beta   90.00
_cell.angle_gamma   90.00
#
_symmetry.space_group_name_H-M   'P 1'
#
loop_
_entity.id
_entity.type
_entity.pdbx_description
1 polymer ?
#
loop_
_entity_poly.entity_id
_entity_poly.type
_entity_poly.pdbx_seq_one_letter_code
_entity_poly.pdbx_strand_id
1 'polypeptide(L)'
;MPPWCWSEFRLGVRFYSEEQPAAAVLHLEKALEEYFVADAECRALCEGPYDYEGYNYLEYNADLFQAITDHYMQVLSCKQGCVTELASQPGRDKPLEDFLPSHFNYLQFAYYNNGNYEKAIECAKTYLLFFPNDEVMNQNLAYYTAVLGENLAGPIQPREEIQAYRQRSLMEKELLFFSYDVFGIPFVDPDTWTPEEVIPKRLREKQK
;
A
#
# COMPACT_ATOMS: atom_id res chain seq x y z
N MET A 1 -15.20 -7.04 1.26
CA MET A 1 -14.34 -7.16 0.07
C MET A 1 -14.89 -8.19 -0.91
N PRO A 2 -14.81 -7.97 -2.22
CA PRO A 2 -15.18 -8.99 -3.18
C PRO A 2 -14.16 -10.15 -3.24
N PRO A 3 -14.59 -11.42 -3.34
CA PRO A 3 -13.70 -12.59 -3.24
C PRO A 3 -12.59 -12.71 -4.31
N TRP A 4 -12.69 -11.95 -5.41
CA TRP A 4 -11.85 -12.16 -6.59
C TRP A 4 -10.43 -11.61 -6.49
N CYS A 5 -10.21 -10.47 -5.81
CA CYS A 5 -8.87 -9.86 -5.69
C CYS A 5 -7.83 -10.81 -5.07
N TRP A 6 -8.27 -11.69 -4.17
CA TRP A 6 -7.43 -12.73 -3.57
C TRP A 6 -7.25 -13.98 -4.43
N SER A 7 -8.15 -14.23 -5.39
CA SER A 7 -8.14 -15.46 -6.18
C SER A 7 -6.95 -15.49 -7.12
N GLU A 8 -6.72 -14.40 -7.84
CA GLU A 8 -5.62 -14.24 -8.79
C GLU A 8 -4.28 -14.19 -8.07
N PHE A 9 -4.19 -13.44 -6.96
CA PHE A 9 -2.98 -13.36 -6.15
C PHE A 9 -2.53 -14.74 -5.65
N ARG A 10 -3.47 -15.53 -5.10
CA ARG A 10 -3.17 -16.88 -4.61
C ARG A 10 -2.74 -17.83 -5.72
N LEU A 11 -3.34 -17.74 -6.90
CA LEU A 11 -2.93 -18.52 -8.06
C LEU A 11 -1.52 -18.10 -8.51
N GLY A 12 -1.24 -16.81 -8.56
CA GLY A 12 0.08 -16.26 -8.87
C GLY A 12 1.17 -16.75 -7.92
N VAL A 13 0.93 -16.66 -6.60
CA VAL A 13 1.87 -17.16 -5.58
C VAL A 13 2.05 -18.68 -5.65
N ARG A 14 0.98 -19.42 -5.99
CA ARG A 14 1.07 -20.86 -6.21
C ARG A 14 1.95 -21.20 -7.42
N PHE A 15 1.72 -20.57 -8.57
CA PHE A 15 2.57 -20.78 -9.76
C PHE A 15 4.00 -20.32 -9.55
N TYR A 16 4.22 -19.27 -8.76
CA TYR A 16 5.54 -18.87 -8.30
C TYR A 16 6.22 -20.00 -7.52
N SER A 17 5.50 -20.64 -6.61
CA SER A 17 6.00 -21.75 -5.78
C SER A 17 6.21 -23.04 -6.57
N GLU A 18 5.45 -23.23 -7.65
CA GLU A 18 5.58 -24.34 -8.61
C GLU A 18 6.62 -24.06 -9.72
N GLU A 19 7.40 -22.96 -9.63
CA GLU A 19 8.43 -22.56 -10.60
C GLU A 19 7.89 -22.39 -12.04
N GLN A 20 6.65 -21.92 -12.18
CA GLN A 20 6.02 -21.61 -13.46
C GLN A 20 5.95 -20.08 -13.67
N PRO A 21 7.04 -19.44 -14.13
CA PRO A 21 7.17 -17.98 -14.09
C PRO A 21 6.16 -17.26 -14.99
N ALA A 22 5.89 -17.78 -16.20
CA ALA A 22 4.95 -17.17 -17.13
C ALA A 22 3.52 -17.14 -16.58
N ALA A 23 3.08 -18.23 -15.94
CA ALA A 23 1.76 -18.30 -15.30
C ALA A 23 1.70 -17.40 -14.05
N ALA A 24 2.77 -17.38 -13.25
CA ALA A 24 2.86 -16.51 -12.08
C ALA A 24 2.74 -15.03 -12.46
N VAL A 25 3.47 -14.57 -13.49
CA VAL A 25 3.39 -13.20 -14.00
C VAL A 25 1.95 -12.85 -14.40
N LEU A 26 1.29 -13.72 -15.20
CA LEU A 26 -0.07 -13.47 -15.68
C LEU A 26 -1.05 -13.23 -14.52
N HIS A 27 -1.05 -14.11 -13.53
CA HIS A 27 -1.97 -14.04 -12.40
C HIS A 27 -1.63 -12.90 -11.43
N LEU A 28 -0.35 -12.62 -11.19
CA LEU A 28 0.08 -11.54 -10.30
C LEU A 28 -0.18 -10.14 -10.88
N GLU A 29 0.02 -9.93 -12.19
CA GLU A 29 -0.35 -8.67 -12.84
C GLU A 29 -1.86 -8.44 -12.79
N LYS A 30 -2.65 -9.48 -13.07
CA LYS A 30 -4.11 -9.41 -12.95
C LYS A 30 -4.56 -9.11 -11.52
N ALA A 31 -3.91 -9.72 -10.53
CA ALA A 31 -4.19 -9.42 -9.12
C ALA A 31 -3.92 -7.94 -8.77
N LEU A 32 -2.86 -7.35 -9.34
CA LEU A 32 -2.54 -5.94 -9.16
C LEU A 32 -3.59 -5.02 -9.81
N GLU A 33 -4.07 -5.35 -11.01
CA GLU A 33 -5.18 -4.63 -11.66
C GLU A 33 -6.44 -4.68 -10.79
N GLU A 34 -6.80 -5.87 -10.30
CA GLU A 34 -7.96 -6.06 -9.41
C GLU A 34 -7.79 -5.33 -8.06
N TYR A 35 -6.57 -5.26 -7.53
CA TYR A 35 -6.27 -4.51 -6.31
C TYR A 35 -6.63 -3.03 -6.46
N PHE A 36 -6.22 -2.37 -7.55
CA PHE A 36 -6.50 -0.94 -7.72
C PHE A 36 -7.97 -0.64 -7.95
N VAL A 37 -8.69 -1.53 -8.65
CA VAL A 37 -10.15 -1.41 -8.77
C VAL A 37 -10.80 -1.49 -7.39
N ALA A 38 -10.38 -2.47 -6.57
CA ALA A 38 -10.92 -2.65 -5.23
C ALA A 38 -10.52 -1.51 -4.27
N ASP A 39 -9.32 -0.95 -4.37
CA ASP A 39 -8.89 0.26 -3.64
C ASP A 39 -9.77 1.46 -3.99
N ALA A 40 -9.99 1.70 -5.29
CA ALA A 40 -10.85 2.79 -5.74
C ALA A 40 -12.30 2.64 -5.23
N GLU A 41 -12.86 1.43 -5.29
CA GLU A 41 -14.20 1.14 -4.78
C GLU A 41 -14.29 1.33 -3.26
N CYS A 42 -13.33 0.78 -2.49
CA CYS A 42 -13.29 0.93 -1.04
C CYS A 42 -13.22 2.42 -0.65
N ARG A 43 -12.32 3.16 -1.29
CA ARG A 43 -12.11 4.59 -0.98
C ARG A 43 -13.31 5.45 -1.37
N ALA A 44 -14.07 5.07 -2.40
CA ALA A 44 -15.30 5.76 -2.76
C ALA A 44 -16.40 5.57 -1.70
N LEU A 45 -16.46 4.40 -1.06
CA LEU A 45 -17.41 4.12 0.03
C LEU A 45 -17.10 4.91 1.31
N CYS A 46 -15.88 5.43 1.47
CA CYS A 46 -15.51 6.28 2.60
C CYS A 46 -16.09 7.70 2.54
N GLU A 47 -16.58 8.16 1.38
CA GLU A 47 -17.15 9.51 1.19
C GLU A 47 -18.61 9.61 1.67
N GLY A 48 -19.04 8.70 2.55
CA GLY A 48 -20.37 8.67 3.15
C GLY A 48 -20.60 9.81 4.17
N PRO A 49 -21.78 9.88 4.80
CA PRO A 49 -22.04 10.85 5.86
C PRO A 49 -21.10 10.63 7.07
N TYR A 50 -20.88 11.68 7.86
CA TYR A 50 -20.17 11.56 9.13
C TYR A 50 -20.84 10.52 10.02
N ASP A 51 -20.05 9.60 10.57
CA ASP A 51 -20.54 8.52 11.40
C ASP A 51 -20.29 8.89 12.86
N TYR A 52 -21.36 9.07 13.61
CA TYR A 52 -21.26 9.41 15.02
C TYR A 52 -21.09 8.12 15.82
N GLU A 53 -20.00 8.03 16.58
CA GLU A 53 -19.82 6.91 17.51
C GLU A 53 -20.93 6.91 18.58
N GLY A 54 -21.85 5.93 18.50
CA GLY A 54 -22.89 5.74 19.50
C GLY A 54 -23.85 6.93 19.65
N TYR A 55 -24.00 7.44 20.88
CA TYR A 55 -24.87 8.59 21.18
C TYR A 55 -24.16 9.94 21.13
N ASN A 56 -22.90 9.99 20.68
CA ASN A 56 -22.09 11.22 20.68
C ASN A 56 -22.69 12.34 19.82
N TYR A 57 -23.59 12.03 18.88
CA TYR A 57 -24.32 13.04 18.10
C TYR A 57 -25.17 13.98 18.97
N LEU A 58 -25.59 13.56 20.17
CA LEU A 58 -26.37 14.38 21.11
C LEU A 58 -25.50 15.44 21.82
N GLU A 59 -24.20 15.18 21.94
CA GLU A 59 -23.22 16.04 22.62
C GLU A 59 -22.31 16.78 21.63
N TYR A 60 -22.45 16.49 20.33
CA TYR A 60 -21.68 17.11 19.27
C TYR A 60 -22.10 18.56 19.06
N ASN A 61 -21.27 19.48 19.55
CA ASN A 61 -21.43 20.91 19.38
C ASN A 61 -20.16 21.50 18.76
N ALA A 62 -20.02 21.30 17.45
CA ALA A 62 -18.91 21.78 16.65
C ALA A 62 -19.33 23.02 15.84
N ASP A 63 -18.40 23.97 15.70
CA ASP A 63 -18.55 24.98 14.66
C ASP A 63 -18.34 24.39 13.26
N LEU A 64 -18.58 25.19 12.22
CA LEU A 64 -18.45 24.73 10.83
C LEU A 64 -17.05 24.19 10.50
N PHE A 65 -15.98 24.79 11.02
CA PHE A 65 -14.62 24.37 10.72
C PHE A 65 -14.28 23.06 11.42
N GLN A 66 -14.72 22.91 12.67
CA GLN A 66 -14.61 21.67 13.42
C GLN A 66 -15.38 20.55 12.70
N ALA A 67 -16.63 20.79 12.29
CA ALA A 67 -17.45 19.81 11.57
C ALA A 67 -16.83 19.35 10.25
N ILE A 68 -16.27 20.28 9.47
CA ILE A 68 -15.56 19.94 8.23
C ILE A 68 -14.29 19.14 8.54
N THR A 69 -13.53 19.55 9.56
CA THR A 69 -12.27 18.90 9.92
C THR A 69 -12.50 17.48 10.41
N ASP A 70 -13.42 17.28 11.36
CA ASP A 70 -13.77 15.97 11.90
C ASP A 70 -14.21 15.03 10.79
N HIS A 71 -15.10 15.50 9.91
CA HIS A 71 -15.57 14.70 8.78
C HIS A 71 -14.45 14.34 7.81
N TYR A 72 -13.59 15.30 7.47
CA TYR A 72 -12.47 15.04 6.58
C TYR A 72 -11.46 14.05 7.19
N MET A 73 -11.20 14.13 8.50
CA MET A 73 -10.35 13.18 9.21
C MET A 73 -10.95 11.77 9.22
N GLN A 74 -12.27 11.64 9.44
CA GLN A 74 -12.95 10.34 9.35
C GLN A 74 -12.83 9.73 7.96
N VAL A 75 -13.07 10.53 6.91
CA VAL A 75 -12.95 10.09 5.51
C VAL A 75 -11.52 9.64 5.20
N LEU A 76 -10.51 10.42 5.60
CA LEU A 76 -9.10 10.07 5.40
C LEU A 76 -8.70 8.80 6.16
N SER A 77 -9.14 8.67 7.42
CA SER A 77 -8.88 7.47 8.23
C SER A 77 -9.49 6.21 7.60
N CYS A 78 -10.74 6.30 7.15
CA CYS A 78 -11.40 5.21 6.41
C CYS A 78 -10.63 4.83 5.15
N LYS A 79 -10.23 5.83 4.36
CA LYS A 79 -9.46 5.64 3.11
C LYS A 79 -8.11 4.96 3.34
N GLN A 80 -7.43 5.29 4.45
CA GLN A 80 -6.19 4.62 4.84
C GLN A 80 -6.45 3.19 5.33
N GLY A 81 -7.58 2.96 6.02
CA GLY A 81 -8.03 1.63 6.42
C GLY A 81 -8.33 0.65 5.27
N CYS A 82 -8.57 1.15 4.05
CA CYS A 82 -8.78 0.31 2.88
C CYS A 82 -7.61 -0.66 2.61
N VAL A 83 -6.37 -0.28 2.95
CA VAL A 83 -5.21 -1.18 2.80
C VAL A 83 -5.39 -2.45 3.63
N THR A 84 -5.85 -2.30 4.87
CA THR A 84 -6.12 -3.40 5.80
C THR A 84 -7.30 -4.25 5.35
N GLU A 85 -8.38 -3.61 4.89
CA GLU A 85 -9.56 -4.29 4.35
C GLU A 85 -9.21 -5.13 3.12
N LEU A 86 -8.40 -4.59 2.21
CA LEU A 86 -7.95 -5.31 1.01
C LEU A 86 -7.00 -6.45 1.35
N ALA A 87 -6.16 -6.27 2.36
CA ALA A 87 -5.26 -7.29 2.88
C ALA A 87 -5.98 -8.36 3.73
N SER A 88 -7.26 -8.20 4.04
CA SER A 88 -8.03 -9.13 4.87
C SER A 88 -8.64 -10.26 4.03
N GLN A 89 -8.25 -11.50 4.33
CA GLN A 89 -8.74 -12.68 3.63
C GLN A 89 -9.80 -13.43 4.46
N PRO A 90 -10.92 -13.90 3.86
CA PRO A 90 -11.85 -14.79 4.54
C PRO A 90 -11.16 -16.04 5.07
N GLY A 91 -11.28 -16.28 6.38
CA GLY A 91 -10.69 -17.44 7.07
C GLY A 91 -9.28 -17.24 7.61
N ARG A 92 -8.72 -16.03 7.51
CA ARG A 92 -7.46 -15.65 8.17
C ARG A 92 -7.75 -14.60 9.25
N ASP A 93 -7.19 -14.80 10.44
CA ASP A 93 -7.44 -13.92 11.59
C ASP A 93 -6.74 -12.55 11.48
N LYS A 94 -5.65 -12.48 10.71
CA LYS A 94 -4.87 -11.26 10.51
C LYS A 94 -4.74 -10.91 9.03
N PRO A 95 -4.84 -9.62 8.66
CA PRO A 95 -4.53 -9.15 7.32
C PRO A 95 -3.10 -9.55 6.90
N LEU A 96 -2.86 -9.70 5.60
CA LEU A 96 -1.52 -9.88 5.09
C LEU A 96 -0.75 -8.56 5.17
N GLU A 97 0.35 -8.57 5.94
CA GLU A 97 1.26 -7.44 6.01
C GLU A 97 1.82 -7.10 4.63
N ASP A 98 1.89 -5.82 4.31
CA ASP A 98 2.47 -5.27 3.09
C ASP A 98 1.92 -5.91 1.81
N PHE A 99 0.60 -6.12 1.76
CA PHE A 99 -0.07 -6.81 0.65
C PHE A 99 0.26 -6.21 -0.72
N LEU A 100 0.16 -4.88 -0.89
CA LEU A 100 0.52 -4.24 -2.16
C LEU A 100 2.01 -4.40 -2.50
N PRO A 101 2.97 -4.03 -1.63
CA PRO A 101 4.39 -4.31 -1.86
C PRO A 101 4.70 -5.78 -2.20
N SER A 102 4.01 -6.73 -1.58
CA SER A 102 4.25 -8.17 -1.81
C SER A 102 4.03 -8.59 -3.27
N HIS A 103 3.12 -7.94 -4.00
CA HIS A 103 2.92 -8.19 -5.44
C HIS A 103 4.22 -7.96 -6.21
N PHE A 104 4.89 -6.83 -5.95
CA PHE A 104 6.15 -6.49 -6.63
C PHE A 104 7.30 -7.39 -6.21
N ASN A 105 7.31 -7.87 -4.97
CA ASN A 105 8.31 -8.85 -4.52
C ASN A 105 8.19 -10.19 -5.28
N TYR A 106 6.97 -10.67 -5.52
CA TYR A 106 6.77 -11.87 -6.35
C TYR A 106 7.00 -11.60 -7.85
N LEU A 107 6.48 -10.49 -8.36
CA LEU A 107 6.58 -10.14 -9.78
C LEU A 107 8.03 -9.96 -10.24
N GLN A 108 8.89 -9.32 -9.44
CA GLN A 108 10.29 -9.11 -9.84
C GLN A 108 11.00 -10.45 -10.08
N PHE A 109 10.81 -11.45 -9.20
CA PHE A 109 11.39 -12.78 -9.38
C PHE A 109 10.73 -13.54 -10.53
N ALA A 110 9.41 -13.45 -10.68
CA ALA A 110 8.69 -14.12 -11.75
C ALA A 110 9.13 -13.60 -13.13
N TYR A 111 9.30 -12.28 -13.28
CA TYR A 111 9.83 -11.67 -14.50
C TYR A 111 11.28 -12.03 -14.77
N TYR A 112 12.12 -12.06 -13.73
CA TYR A 112 13.50 -12.51 -13.83
C TYR A 112 13.58 -13.96 -14.35
N ASN A 113 12.82 -14.88 -13.76
CA ASN A 113 12.77 -16.28 -14.18
C ASN A 113 12.15 -16.47 -15.57
N ASN A 114 11.35 -15.50 -16.05
CA ASN A 114 10.82 -15.46 -17.40
C ASN A 114 11.79 -14.79 -18.42
N GLY A 115 12.97 -14.34 -17.97
CA GLY A 115 13.98 -13.67 -18.81
C GLY A 115 13.68 -12.20 -19.14
N ASN A 116 12.65 -11.59 -18.54
CA ASN A 116 12.31 -10.19 -18.75
C ASN A 116 12.94 -9.29 -17.67
N TYR A 117 14.21 -8.97 -17.85
CA TYR A 117 14.98 -8.17 -16.89
C TYR A 117 14.49 -6.72 -16.78
N GLU A 118 13.96 -6.14 -17.86
CA GLU A 118 13.40 -4.78 -17.83
C GLU A 118 12.25 -4.68 -16.83
N LYS A 119 11.30 -5.62 -16.92
CA LYS A 119 10.17 -5.71 -15.99
C LYS A 119 10.57 -6.13 -14.58
N ALA A 120 11.57 -7.00 -14.45
CA ALA A 120 12.12 -7.36 -13.15
C ALA A 120 12.71 -6.12 -12.43
N ILE A 121 13.47 -5.29 -13.14
CA ILE A 121 14.04 -4.04 -12.62
C ILE A 121 12.94 -3.03 -12.27
N GLU A 122 11.93 -2.85 -13.13
CA GLU A 122 10.78 -1.99 -12.86
C GLU A 122 10.08 -2.41 -11.55
N CYS A 123 9.81 -3.70 -11.37
CA CYS A 123 9.16 -4.22 -10.16
C CYS A 123 10.05 -4.10 -8.92
N ALA A 124 11.34 -4.39 -9.01
CA ALA A 124 12.28 -4.23 -7.90
C ALA A 124 12.40 -2.76 -7.45
N LYS A 125 12.54 -1.82 -8.40
CA LYS A 125 12.52 -0.38 -8.14
C LYS A 125 11.20 0.07 -7.51
N THR A 126 10.08 -0.50 -7.95
CA THR A 126 8.74 -0.22 -7.40
C THR A 126 8.60 -0.71 -5.96
N TYR A 127 9.10 -1.91 -5.63
CA TYR A 127 9.14 -2.40 -4.25
C TYR A 127 9.98 -1.49 -3.34
N LEU A 128 11.15 -1.07 -3.80
CA LEU A 128 12.07 -0.21 -3.05
C LEU A 128 11.53 1.20 -2.77
N LEU A 129 10.43 1.63 -3.41
CA LEU A 129 9.73 2.85 -2.99
C LEU A 129 9.18 2.72 -1.56
N PHE A 130 8.73 1.52 -1.19
CA PHE A 130 8.20 1.23 0.15
C PHE A 130 9.34 0.90 1.13
N PHE A 131 10.26 0.04 0.72
CA PHE A 131 11.35 -0.44 1.56
C PHE A 131 12.72 -0.11 0.97
N PRO A 132 13.17 1.16 1.00
CA PRO A 132 14.40 1.58 0.32
C PRO A 132 15.66 0.90 0.86
N ASN A 133 15.62 0.44 2.12
CA ASN A 133 16.73 -0.21 2.81
C ASN A 133 16.66 -1.74 2.77
N ASP A 134 15.76 -2.34 1.98
CA ASP A 134 15.69 -3.81 1.87
C ASP A 134 16.94 -4.35 1.17
N GLU A 135 17.80 -5.04 1.92
CA GLU A 135 19.09 -5.51 1.42
C GLU A 135 18.94 -6.54 0.29
N VAL A 136 17.95 -7.43 0.40
CA VAL A 136 17.72 -8.52 -0.56
C VAL A 136 17.26 -7.94 -1.90
N MET A 137 16.30 -7.03 -1.87
CA MET A 137 15.79 -6.39 -3.08
C MET A 137 16.83 -5.49 -3.73
N ASN A 138 17.64 -4.77 -2.95
CA ASN A 138 18.76 -3.99 -3.49
C ASN A 138 19.80 -4.88 -4.19
N GLN A 139 20.11 -6.04 -3.63
CA GLN A 139 20.99 -7.03 -4.27
C GLN A 139 20.39 -7.57 -5.57
N ASN A 140 19.09 -7.92 -5.56
CA ASN A 140 18.38 -8.38 -6.76
C ASN A 140 18.40 -7.30 -7.86
N LEU A 141 18.10 -6.05 -7.51
CA LEU A 141 18.12 -4.93 -8.44
C LEU A 141 19.52 -4.73 -9.06
N ALA A 142 20.58 -4.79 -8.25
CA ALA A 142 21.96 -4.69 -8.73
C ALA A 142 22.30 -5.83 -9.70
N TYR A 143 21.87 -7.06 -9.37
CA TYR A 143 22.07 -8.22 -10.23
C TYR A 143 21.34 -8.08 -11.57
N TYR A 144 20.05 -7.74 -11.57
CA TYR A 144 19.28 -7.56 -12.81
C TYR A 144 19.84 -6.42 -13.67
N THR A 145 20.27 -5.32 -13.03
CA THR A 145 20.92 -4.19 -13.70
C THR A 145 22.23 -4.60 -14.36
N ALA A 146 23.04 -5.43 -13.72
CA ALA A 146 24.28 -5.93 -14.30
C ALA A 146 24.04 -6.86 -15.50
N VAL A 147 23.00 -7.71 -15.43
CA VAL A 147 22.64 -8.62 -16.52
C VAL A 147 22.07 -7.88 -17.74
N LEU A 148 21.20 -6.90 -17.53
CA LEU A 148 20.62 -6.09 -18.61
C LEU A 148 21.61 -5.06 -19.17
N GLY A 149 22.49 -4.54 -18.32
CA GLY A 149 23.45 -3.47 -18.61
C GLY A 149 22.94 -2.10 -18.17
N GLU A 150 23.83 -1.30 -17.57
CA GLU A 150 23.50 -0.02 -16.93
C GLU A 150 22.81 0.99 -17.88
N ASN A 151 23.20 1.02 -19.15
CA ASN A 151 22.64 1.94 -20.14
C ASN A 151 21.15 1.67 -20.42
N LEU A 152 20.74 0.40 -20.39
CA LEU A 152 19.34 -0.01 -20.61
C LEU A 152 18.54 0.05 -19.30
N ALA A 153 19.17 -0.28 -18.16
CA ALA A 153 18.54 -0.30 -16.85
C ALA A 153 18.33 1.10 -16.24
N GLY A 154 19.21 2.06 -16.55
CA GLY A 154 19.20 3.41 -16.02
C GLY A 154 17.88 4.16 -16.24
N PRO A 155 17.35 4.19 -17.49
CA PRO A 155 16.09 4.86 -17.79
C PRO A 155 14.85 4.25 -17.11
N ILE A 156 14.88 2.96 -16.75
CA ILE A 156 13.73 2.25 -16.19
C ILE A 156 13.34 2.87 -14.84
N GLN A 157 12.12 3.37 -14.74
CA GLN A 157 11.58 3.97 -13.51
C GLN A 157 10.67 2.98 -12.78
N PRO A 158 10.42 3.18 -11.47
CA PRO A 158 9.30 2.54 -10.79
C PRO A 158 7.97 2.82 -11.49
N ARG A 159 6.97 1.95 -11.30
CA ARG A 159 5.62 2.16 -11.86
C ARG A 159 5.01 3.48 -11.40
N GLU A 160 4.50 4.25 -12.35
CA GLU A 160 3.98 5.59 -12.12
C GLU A 160 2.74 5.55 -11.19
N GLU A 161 1.86 4.56 -11.35
CA GLU A 161 0.68 4.43 -10.49
C GLU A 161 1.05 4.20 -9.01
N ILE A 162 2.17 3.52 -8.74
CA ILE A 162 2.65 3.28 -7.37
C ILE A 162 3.33 4.52 -6.78
N GLN A 163 4.06 5.28 -7.60
CA GLN A 163 4.59 6.57 -7.16
C GLN A 163 3.47 7.51 -6.72
N ALA A 164 2.40 7.61 -7.53
CA ALA A 164 1.22 8.40 -7.21
C ALA A 164 0.49 7.86 -5.97
N TYR A 165 0.31 6.54 -5.85
CA TYR A 165 -0.29 5.90 -4.67
C TYR A 165 0.48 6.25 -3.39
N ARG A 166 1.80 6.07 -3.40
CA ARG A 166 2.67 6.33 -2.25
C ARG A 166 2.63 7.80 -1.86
N GLN A 167 2.76 8.72 -2.83
CA GLN A 167 2.71 10.15 -2.57
C GLN A 167 1.38 10.56 -1.92
N ARG A 168 0.25 10.10 -2.48
CA ARG A 168 -1.08 10.33 -1.91
C ARG A 168 -1.16 9.81 -0.48
N SER A 169 -0.75 8.56 -0.26
CA SER A 169 -0.84 7.93 1.06
C SER A 169 -0.02 8.67 2.11
N LEU A 170 1.21 9.10 1.78
CA LEU A 170 2.04 9.89 2.70
C LEU A 170 1.41 11.24 3.05
N MET A 171 0.87 11.97 2.06
CA MET A 171 0.19 13.25 2.31
C MET A 171 -1.05 13.08 3.21
N GLU A 172 -1.83 12.02 2.99
CA GLU A 172 -2.99 11.70 3.83
C GLU A 172 -2.56 11.38 5.27
N LYS A 173 -1.48 10.61 5.45
CA LYS A 173 -0.92 10.28 6.76
C LYS A 173 -0.35 11.50 7.48
N GLU A 174 0.31 12.41 6.77
CA GLU A 174 0.79 13.66 7.36
C GLU A 174 -0.36 14.45 8.00
N LEU A 175 -1.52 14.53 7.34
CA LEU A 175 -2.71 15.19 7.88
C LEU A 175 -3.29 14.44 9.07
N LEU A 176 -3.37 13.11 9.00
CA LEU A 176 -3.89 12.28 10.09
C LEU A 176 -3.01 12.33 11.34
N PHE A 177 -1.69 12.26 11.18
CA PHE A 177 -0.76 12.40 12.29
C PHE A 177 -0.75 13.81 12.87
N PHE A 178 -0.87 14.84 12.02
CA PHE A 178 -1.05 16.22 12.48
C PHE A 178 -2.31 16.34 13.34
N SER A 179 -3.42 15.77 12.87
CA SER A 179 -4.68 15.75 13.62
C SER A 179 -4.54 15.03 14.97
N TYR A 180 -3.80 13.92 15.01
CA TYR A 180 -3.51 13.23 16.25
C TYR A 180 -2.66 14.08 17.22
N ASP A 181 -1.61 14.75 16.74
CA ASP A 181 -0.77 15.59 17.62
C ASP A 181 -1.49 16.83 18.14
N VAL A 182 -2.34 17.46 17.31
CA VAL A 182 -2.98 18.75 17.63
C VAL A 182 -4.34 18.58 18.31
N PHE A 183 -5.18 17.69 17.79
CA PHE A 183 -6.57 17.51 18.23
C PHE A 183 -6.79 16.24 19.06
N GLY A 184 -5.78 15.36 19.15
CA GLY A 184 -5.87 14.13 19.95
C GLY A 184 -6.73 13.04 19.29
N ILE A 185 -7.08 13.17 18.01
CA ILE A 185 -7.83 12.16 17.26
C ILE A 185 -6.86 11.01 16.93
N PRO A 186 -7.03 9.82 17.53
CA PRO A 186 -6.06 8.75 17.36
C PRO A 186 -6.05 8.24 15.92
N PHE A 187 -4.85 8.11 15.36
CA PHE A 187 -4.61 7.44 14.09
C PHE A 187 -3.62 6.30 14.29
N VAL A 188 -3.97 5.12 13.79
CA VAL A 188 -3.09 3.95 13.76
C VAL A 188 -2.73 3.70 12.31
N ASP A 189 -1.45 3.84 12.00
CA ASP A 189 -0.94 3.61 10.65
C ASP A 189 -1.03 2.12 10.31
N PRO A 190 -1.74 1.73 9.23
CA PRO A 190 -1.83 0.34 8.81
C PRO A 190 -0.57 -0.16 8.10
N ASP A 191 0.32 0.73 7.63
CA ASP A 191 1.48 0.36 6.84
C ASP A 191 2.78 0.39 7.65
N THR A 192 3.66 -0.55 7.37
CA THR A 192 5.00 -0.63 8.00
C THR A 192 6.04 0.25 7.31
N TRP A 193 5.77 0.71 6.09
CA TRP A 193 6.71 1.42 5.22
C TRP A 193 6.66 2.96 5.36
N THR A 194 5.79 3.50 6.22
CA THR A 194 5.71 4.95 6.43
C THR A 194 7.03 5.48 7.00
N PRO A 195 7.69 6.45 6.34
CA PRO A 195 8.92 7.04 6.83
C PRO A 195 8.72 7.73 8.19
N GLU A 196 9.71 7.60 9.09
CA GLU A 196 9.62 8.21 10.43
C GLU A 196 9.47 9.73 10.40
N GLU A 197 9.89 10.38 9.32
CA GLU A 197 9.81 11.83 9.14
C GLU A 197 8.36 12.33 9.03
N VAL A 198 7.46 11.49 8.53
CA VAL A 198 6.02 11.77 8.43
C VAL A 198 5.35 11.79 9.80
N ILE A 199 5.93 11.08 10.78
CA ILE A 199 5.38 10.99 12.14
C ILE A 199 5.91 12.16 13.00
N PRO A 200 5.04 13.01 13.57
CA PRO A 200 5.43 14.08 14.48
C PRO A 200 6.31 13.56 15.62
N LYS A 201 7.37 14.31 15.95
CA LYS A 201 8.34 13.92 17.00
C LYS A 201 7.68 13.59 18.33
N ARG A 202 6.67 14.37 18.72
CA ARG A 202 5.89 14.17 19.96
C ARG A 202 5.18 12.81 20.01
N LEU A 203 4.66 12.33 18.88
CA LEU A 203 4.01 11.03 18.80
C LEU A 203 5.04 9.90 18.79
N ARG A 204 6.19 10.08 18.13
CA ARG A 204 7.30 9.11 18.15
C ARG A 204 7.86 8.89 19.55
N GLU A 205 7.98 9.96 20.35
CA GLU A 205 8.49 9.88 21.73
C GLU A 205 7.51 9.20 22.69
N LYS A 206 6.20 9.29 22.44
CA LYS A 206 5.17 8.59 23.24
C LYS A 206 5.08 7.08 22.97
N GLN A 207 5.62 6.62 21.85
CA GLN A 207 5.57 5.22 21.42
C GLN A 207 6.84 4.41 21.81
N LYS A 208 7.85 5.06 22.41
CA LYS A 208 9.05 4.42 22.97
C LYS A 208 8.89 4.12 24.46
#